data_AF-A0A4U1IZ91-F1
#
_entry.id   AF-A0A4U1IZ91-F1
#
_cell.length_a   1.000
_cell.length_b   1.000
_cell.length_c   1.000
_cell.angle_alpha   90.00
_cell.angle_beta   90.00
_cell.angle_gamma   90.00
#
_symmetry.space_group_name_H-M   'P 1'
#
loop_
_entity.id
_entity.type
_entity.pdbx_description
1 polymer ?
#
loop_
_entity_poly.entity_id
_entity_poly.type
_entity_poly.pdbx_seq_one_letter_code
_entity_poly.pdbx_strand_id
1 'polypeptide(L)'
;MSHPRALCILGTCVLVALASGVARANVAPPGLVPVKHSIHVDVEGALPPGKVLLMTGTFKGAAVIDTGTLVPFILGRYEFVRLYLIDAGDLPKVEAIRENWVPGTSAYEARSAITDRGLPCSDFLKIQRRDTPTSPVKEVRLFYTIKADGKSCASKHVRTDRLSELGAVIDSEPGSTQWPAVDAQPSAPAADAAAPPPPSSSPPAASAVAPNRGSLPEGTSACGTCAAGAHADDRYAAWLVLLGALVWTGRRALARGGF
;
A
#
# COMPACT_ATOMS: atom_id res chain seq x y z
N MET A 1 25.10 -49.29 26.83
CA MET A 1 24.43 -48.25 27.63
C MET A 1 24.40 -46.99 26.81
N SER A 2 23.23 -46.67 26.27
CA SER A 2 22.94 -45.54 25.39
C SER A 2 22.39 -44.37 26.21
N HIS A 3 22.86 -43.14 25.93
CA HIS A 3 22.25 -41.89 26.41
C HIS A 3 22.08 -40.95 25.21
N PRO A 4 20.87 -40.44 24.93
CA PRO A 4 20.66 -39.34 24.00
C PRO A 4 20.68 -38.00 24.77
N ARG A 5 21.34 -36.98 24.22
CA ARG A 5 21.15 -35.56 24.57
C ARG A 5 20.79 -34.84 23.25
N ALA A 6 19.50 -34.54 23.04
CA ALA A 6 18.86 -33.23 23.24
C ALA A 6 19.46 -32.16 22.30
N LEU A 7 18.89 -31.91 21.11
CA LEU A 7 17.70 -31.08 20.80
C LEU A 7 17.81 -29.62 21.28
N CYS A 8 17.49 -28.69 20.37
CA CYS A 8 17.36 -27.22 20.50
C CYS A 8 18.54 -26.34 20.02
N ILE A 9 18.76 -26.28 18.69
CA ILE A 9 19.36 -25.11 18.04
C ILE A 9 18.61 -24.82 16.73
N LEU A 10 17.32 -24.48 16.79
CA LEU A 10 16.55 -24.05 15.60
C LEU A 10 15.42 -23.04 15.94
N GLY A 11 15.50 -22.38 17.10
CA GLY A 11 14.41 -21.53 17.61
C GLY A 11 14.63 -20.01 17.50
N THR A 12 15.80 -19.52 17.10
CA THR A 12 16.19 -18.13 17.42
C THR A 12 16.52 -17.23 16.23
N CYS A 13 16.21 -17.62 14.99
CA CYS A 13 16.50 -16.80 13.80
C CYS A 13 15.27 -16.14 13.13
N VAL A 14 14.05 -16.33 13.61
CA VAL A 14 12.84 -15.80 12.93
C VAL A 14 12.39 -14.42 13.46
N LEU A 15 12.91 -13.95 14.60
CA LEU A 15 12.43 -12.70 15.22
C LEU A 15 13.14 -11.41 14.76
N VAL A 16 14.21 -11.48 13.96
CA VAL A 16 15.00 -10.28 13.58
C VAL A 16 14.61 -9.73 12.20
N ALA A 17 13.98 -10.52 11.32
CA ALA A 17 13.61 -10.08 9.98
C ALA A 17 12.40 -9.12 9.92
N LEU A 18 11.65 -8.97 11.03
CA LEU A 18 10.53 -8.02 11.13
C LEU A 18 10.98 -6.61 11.58
N ALA A 19 12.21 -6.44 12.07
CA ALA A 19 12.67 -5.20 12.68
C ALA A 19 13.37 -4.22 11.71
N SER A 20 13.85 -4.68 10.56
CA SER A 20 14.61 -3.82 9.62
C SER A 20 13.74 -3.04 8.61
N GLY A 21 12.44 -3.35 8.52
CA GLY A 21 11.49 -2.64 7.65
C GLY A 21 10.65 -1.54 8.33
N VAL A 22 10.70 -1.42 9.65
CA VAL A 22 9.76 -0.56 10.42
C VAL A 22 10.13 0.92 10.48
N ALA A 23 11.34 1.33 10.07
CA ALA A 23 11.83 2.67 10.40
C ALA A 23 11.34 3.82 9.49
N ARG A 24 10.76 3.56 8.31
CA ARG A 24 10.41 4.65 7.36
C ARG A 24 8.92 4.86 7.10
N ALA A 25 8.07 3.97 7.62
CA ALA A 25 6.62 4.11 7.55
C ALA A 25 6.05 5.05 8.61
N ASN A 26 6.73 5.19 9.76
CA ASN A 26 6.09 5.63 10.99
C ASN A 26 6.90 6.67 11.77
N VAL A 27 7.69 7.49 11.08
CA VAL A 27 8.33 8.65 11.71
C VAL A 27 7.21 9.61 12.12
N ALA A 28 6.91 9.66 13.42
CA ALA A 28 5.96 10.60 13.97
C ALA A 28 6.60 12.00 14.03
N PRO A 29 5.84 13.08 13.76
CA PRO A 29 6.25 14.43 14.09
C PRO A 29 6.68 14.48 15.56
N PRO A 30 7.60 15.39 15.93
CA PRO A 30 7.96 15.60 17.32
C PRO A 30 6.70 15.75 18.18
N GLY A 31 6.62 14.99 19.27
CA GLY A 31 5.50 15.07 20.21
C GLY A 31 4.28 14.19 19.88
N LEU A 32 4.36 13.27 18.91
CA LEU A 32 3.33 12.25 18.68
C LEU A 32 3.92 10.84 18.70
N VAL A 33 3.12 9.86 19.11
CA VAL A 33 3.46 8.43 19.11
C VAL A 33 2.56 7.66 18.15
N PRO A 34 3.08 6.62 17.48
CA PRO A 34 2.27 5.78 16.62
C PRO A 34 1.27 4.94 17.42
N VAL A 35 0.08 4.74 16.84
CA VAL A 35 -0.97 3.86 17.39
C VAL A 35 -1.00 2.59 16.55
N LYS A 36 -1.28 1.43 17.17
CA LYS A 36 -1.49 0.17 16.45
C LYS A 36 -2.88 0.13 15.83
N HIS A 37 -3.02 -0.49 14.66
CA HIS A 37 -4.31 -0.59 13.98
C HIS A 37 -4.65 -2.04 13.67
N SER A 38 -5.92 -2.37 13.89
CA SER A 38 -6.49 -3.62 13.43
C SER A 38 -7.93 -3.42 12.94
N ILE A 39 -8.36 -4.29 12.03
CA ILE A 39 -9.70 -4.27 11.47
C ILE A 39 -10.33 -5.66 11.57
N HIS A 40 -11.58 -5.71 12.00
CA HIS A 40 -12.44 -6.88 11.99
C HIS A 40 -13.56 -6.62 11.00
N VAL A 41 -13.74 -7.53 10.04
CA VAL A 41 -14.80 -7.39 9.03
C VAL A 41 -15.67 -8.64 9.04
N ASP A 42 -16.93 -8.47 9.43
CA ASP A 42 -17.97 -9.49 9.29
C ASP A 42 -18.66 -9.37 7.94
N VAL A 43 -19.21 -10.48 7.45
CA VAL A 43 -19.99 -10.51 6.21
C VAL A 43 -21.44 -10.83 6.55
N GLU A 44 -22.38 -10.02 6.07
CA GLU A 44 -23.80 -10.35 6.11
C GLU A 44 -24.06 -11.50 5.12
N GLY A 45 -24.09 -12.72 5.64
CA GLY A 45 -24.20 -13.94 4.83
C GLY A 45 -22.83 -14.50 4.46
N ALA A 46 -22.53 -14.58 3.16
CA ALA A 46 -21.27 -15.08 2.64
C ALA A 46 -20.77 -14.21 1.50
N LEU A 47 -19.44 -14.18 1.29
CA LEU A 47 -18.88 -13.56 0.10
C LEU A 47 -19.33 -14.32 -1.16
N PRO A 48 -19.56 -13.62 -2.29
CA PRO A 48 -19.81 -14.28 -3.56
C PRO A 48 -18.70 -15.28 -3.91
N PRO A 49 -19.03 -16.43 -4.52
CA PRO A 49 -18.03 -17.43 -4.89
C PRO A 49 -16.89 -16.85 -5.74
N GLY A 50 -15.65 -17.21 -5.42
CA GLY A 50 -14.48 -16.72 -6.15
C GLY A 50 -14.11 -15.27 -5.88
N LYS A 51 -14.72 -14.60 -4.90
CA LYS A 51 -14.35 -13.25 -4.46
C LYS A 51 -13.66 -13.26 -3.10
N VAL A 52 -12.83 -12.25 -2.87
CA VAL A 52 -12.11 -12.02 -1.62
C VAL A 52 -12.09 -10.54 -1.27
N LEU A 53 -11.94 -10.25 0.03
CA LEU A 53 -11.89 -8.88 0.53
C LEU A 53 -10.44 -8.39 0.62
N LEU A 54 -10.19 -7.22 0.04
CA LEU A 54 -8.91 -6.54 0.03
C LEU A 54 -9.04 -5.17 0.70
N MET A 55 -8.12 -4.87 1.61
CA MET A 55 -7.92 -3.52 2.14
C MET A 55 -6.72 -2.86 1.46
N THR A 56 -6.90 -1.65 0.95
CA THR A 56 -5.81 -0.83 0.39
C THR A 56 -5.47 0.35 1.29
N GLY A 57 -4.37 1.05 0.97
CA GLY A 57 -3.89 2.18 1.78
C GLY A 57 -3.02 1.77 2.96
N THR A 58 -2.62 0.49 3.03
CA THR A 58 -1.69 -0.01 4.04
C THR A 58 -0.24 0.31 3.66
N PHE A 59 0.70 0.14 4.61
CA PHE A 59 2.13 0.35 4.37
C PHE A 59 2.69 -0.58 3.31
N LYS A 60 2.14 -1.80 3.16
CA LYS A 60 2.47 -2.75 2.09
C LYS A 60 1.59 -2.57 0.85
N GLY A 61 0.92 -1.43 0.72
CA GLY A 61 0.03 -1.09 -0.39
C GLY A 61 -1.37 -1.69 -0.26
N ALA A 62 -1.46 -2.98 0.09
CA ALA A 62 -2.69 -3.69 0.36
C ALA A 62 -2.54 -4.80 1.43
N ALA A 63 -3.66 -5.30 1.94
CA ALA A 63 -3.76 -6.44 2.84
C ALA A 63 -5.03 -7.23 2.52
N VAL A 64 -4.93 -8.55 2.43
CA VAL A 64 -6.10 -9.43 2.32
C VAL A 64 -6.78 -9.45 3.69
N ILE A 65 -8.10 -9.31 3.70
CA ILE A 65 -8.90 -9.39 4.92
C ILE A 65 -9.48 -10.79 5.03
N ASP A 66 -9.07 -11.49 6.07
CA ASP A 66 -9.73 -12.72 6.51
C ASP A 66 -10.96 -12.34 7.33
N THR A 67 -12.15 -12.69 6.82
CA THR A 67 -13.42 -12.23 7.39
C THR A 67 -13.71 -12.92 8.71
N GLY A 68 -14.27 -12.20 9.67
CA GLY A 68 -14.55 -12.71 11.02
C GLY A 68 -13.30 -12.82 11.90
N THR A 69 -12.13 -12.37 11.43
CA THR A 69 -10.91 -12.30 12.24
C THR A 69 -10.37 -10.88 12.33
N LEU A 70 -9.66 -10.61 13.42
CA LEU A 70 -9.01 -9.32 13.64
C LEU A 70 -7.68 -9.28 12.87
N VAL A 71 -7.62 -8.47 11.81
CA VAL A 71 -6.46 -8.34 10.94
C VAL A 71 -5.64 -7.11 11.34
N PRO A 72 -4.40 -7.26 11.85
CA PRO A 72 -3.54 -6.14 12.12
C PRO A 72 -3.02 -5.52 10.82
N PHE A 73 -2.89 -4.21 10.79
CA PHE A 73 -2.29 -3.51 9.65
C PHE A 73 -1.48 -2.30 10.08
N ILE A 74 -0.61 -1.87 9.17
CA ILE A 74 0.13 -0.62 9.31
C ILE A 74 -0.42 0.32 8.25
N LEU A 75 -0.80 1.53 8.66
CA LEU A 75 -1.23 2.57 7.73
C LEU A 75 -0.11 2.95 6.75
N GLY A 76 -0.49 3.23 5.52
CA GLY A 76 0.40 3.77 4.51
C GLY A 76 0.75 5.24 4.76
N ARG A 77 1.20 5.93 3.71
CA ARG A 77 1.50 7.36 3.78
C ARG A 77 0.27 8.17 4.22
N TYR A 78 -0.89 7.81 3.69
CA TYR A 78 -2.14 8.49 3.93
C TYR A 78 -2.93 7.84 5.07
N GLU A 79 -3.72 8.65 5.79
CA GLU A 79 -4.52 8.23 6.94
C GLU A 79 -5.88 7.65 6.52
N PHE A 80 -5.93 7.04 5.34
CA PHE A 80 -7.14 6.41 4.82
C PHE A 80 -6.87 5.01 4.31
N VAL A 81 -7.81 4.12 4.54
CA VAL A 81 -7.89 2.80 3.92
C VAL A 81 -9.20 2.65 3.19
N ARG A 82 -9.28 1.67 2.29
CA ARG A 82 -10.50 1.37 1.55
C ARG A 82 -10.64 -0.12 1.33
N LEU A 83 -11.85 -0.63 1.49
CA LEU A 83 -12.20 -2.03 1.29
C LEU A 83 -12.69 -2.26 -0.15
N TYR A 84 -12.23 -3.35 -0.75
CA TYR A 84 -12.56 -3.77 -2.11
C TYR A 84 -12.88 -5.25 -2.14
N LEU A 85 -13.91 -5.61 -2.90
CA LEU A 85 -14.18 -6.99 -3.30
C LEU A 85 -13.49 -7.25 -4.64
N ILE A 86 -12.54 -8.18 -4.67
CA ILE A 86 -11.76 -8.54 -5.86
C ILE A 86 -11.93 -10.01 -6.20
N ASP A 87 -11.51 -10.41 -7.41
CA ASP A 87 -11.43 -11.82 -7.78
C ASP A 87 -10.31 -12.55 -7.01
N ALA A 88 -10.63 -13.73 -6.49
CA ALA A 88 -9.68 -14.59 -5.78
C ALA A 88 -8.47 -14.96 -6.66
N GLY A 89 -8.67 -15.06 -7.99
CA GLY A 89 -7.58 -15.29 -8.95
C GLY A 89 -6.53 -14.19 -9.01
N ASP A 90 -6.83 -12.99 -8.50
CA ASP A 90 -5.86 -11.88 -8.41
C ASP A 90 -5.05 -11.91 -7.09
N LEU A 91 -5.37 -12.79 -6.13
CA LEU A 91 -4.62 -12.91 -4.86
C LEU A 91 -3.10 -13.10 -5.04
N PRO A 92 -2.62 -14.00 -5.92
CA PRO A 92 -1.17 -14.18 -6.10
C PRO A 92 -0.48 -12.89 -6.58
N LYS A 93 -1.18 -12.08 -7.38
CA LYS A 93 -0.66 -10.78 -7.85
C LYS A 93 -0.62 -9.77 -6.72
N VAL A 94 -1.66 -9.73 -5.88
CA VAL A 94 -1.68 -8.88 -4.68
C VAL A 94 -0.53 -9.22 -3.74
N GLU A 95 -0.28 -10.50 -3.49
CA GLU A 95 0.82 -10.94 -2.63
C GLU A 95 2.19 -10.56 -3.21
N ALA A 96 2.41 -10.79 -4.51
CA ALA A 96 3.62 -10.37 -5.19
C ALA A 96 3.85 -8.84 -5.14
N ILE A 97 2.78 -8.04 -5.26
CA ILE A 97 2.83 -6.58 -5.09
C ILE A 97 3.22 -6.21 -3.66
N ARG A 98 2.65 -6.88 -2.65
CA ARG A 98 2.93 -6.60 -1.22
C ARG A 98 4.38 -6.88 -0.86
N GLU A 99 4.98 -7.92 -1.43
CA GLU A 99 6.38 -8.28 -1.22
C GLU A 99 7.34 -7.25 -1.84
N ASN A 100 6.97 -6.72 -3.01
CA ASN A 100 7.78 -5.75 -3.76
C ASN A 100 7.28 -4.30 -3.61
N TRP A 101 6.51 -4.02 -2.56
CA TRP A 101 5.82 -2.74 -2.44
C TRP A 101 6.80 -1.60 -2.18
N VAL A 102 6.87 -0.68 -3.14
CA VAL A 102 7.56 0.60 -3.00
C VAL A 102 6.60 1.71 -3.41
N PRO A 103 6.29 2.69 -2.53
CA PRO A 103 5.41 3.79 -2.88
C PRO A 103 5.95 4.57 -4.09
N GLY A 104 5.08 4.90 -5.05
CA GLY A 104 5.43 5.72 -6.22
C GLY A 104 6.11 4.97 -7.37
N THR A 105 6.04 3.65 -7.40
CA THR A 105 6.56 2.81 -8.50
C THR A 105 5.44 2.08 -9.23
N SER A 106 5.78 1.26 -10.24
CA SER A 106 4.85 0.40 -10.98
C SER A 106 4.03 -0.55 -10.10
N ALA A 107 4.47 -0.84 -8.87
CA ALA A 107 3.68 -1.59 -7.89
C ALA A 107 2.37 -0.88 -7.53
N TYR A 108 2.35 0.46 -7.53
CA TYR A 108 1.14 1.26 -7.33
C TYR A 108 0.15 1.08 -8.48
N GLU A 109 0.63 1.15 -9.73
CA GLU A 109 -0.18 0.99 -10.94
C GLU A 109 -0.75 -0.43 -11.05
N ALA A 110 0.08 -1.44 -10.80
CA ALA A 110 -0.35 -2.84 -10.80
C ALA A 110 -1.45 -3.11 -9.76
N ARG A 111 -1.33 -2.53 -8.57
CA ARG A 111 -2.39 -2.60 -7.55
C ARG A 111 -3.64 -1.86 -8.00
N SER A 112 -3.49 -0.66 -8.57
CA SER A 112 -4.63 0.12 -9.08
C SER A 112 -5.42 -0.69 -10.10
N ALA A 113 -4.75 -1.32 -11.07
CA ALA A 113 -5.38 -2.15 -12.09
C ALA A 113 -6.17 -3.35 -11.53
N ILE A 114 -5.82 -3.84 -10.33
CA ILE A 114 -6.61 -4.85 -9.62
C ILE A 114 -7.84 -4.21 -8.97
N THR A 115 -7.66 -3.11 -8.24
CA THR A 115 -8.78 -2.44 -7.55
C THR A 115 -9.77 -1.76 -8.48
N ASP A 116 -9.32 -1.28 -9.64
CA ASP A 116 -10.16 -0.62 -10.65
C ASP A 116 -11.12 -1.60 -11.33
N ARG A 117 -10.77 -2.90 -11.34
CA ARG A 117 -11.64 -4.00 -11.78
C ARG A 117 -12.47 -4.60 -10.62
N GLY A 118 -12.11 -4.27 -9.38
CA GLY A 118 -12.84 -4.71 -8.18
C GLY A 118 -14.04 -3.82 -7.88
N LEU A 119 -14.86 -4.25 -6.91
CA LEU A 119 -15.98 -3.46 -6.40
C LEU A 119 -15.57 -2.77 -5.10
N PRO A 120 -15.59 -1.43 -5.00
CA PRO A 120 -15.35 -0.76 -3.74
C PRO A 120 -16.48 -1.09 -2.77
N CYS A 121 -16.14 -1.53 -1.57
CA CYS A 121 -17.09 -1.83 -0.50
C CYS A 121 -17.26 -0.64 0.46
N SER A 122 -16.28 0.26 0.52
CA SER A 122 -16.28 1.40 1.43
C SER A 122 -15.87 2.67 0.71
N ASP A 123 -16.24 3.81 1.30
CA ASP A 123 -15.52 5.06 1.07
C ASP A 123 -14.14 5.03 1.73
N PHE A 124 -13.41 6.13 1.63
CA PHE A 124 -12.15 6.30 2.34
C PHE A 124 -12.40 6.34 3.85
N LEU A 125 -11.95 5.29 4.54
CA LEU A 125 -12.05 5.16 5.99
C LEU A 125 -10.91 5.94 6.62
N LYS A 126 -11.20 7.09 7.23
CA LYS A 126 -10.21 7.91 7.93
C LYS A 126 -9.81 7.24 9.24
N ILE A 127 -8.51 7.10 9.49
CA ILE A 127 -8.00 6.40 10.67
C ILE A 127 -7.01 7.29 11.41
N GLN A 128 -7.20 7.41 12.73
CA GLN A 128 -6.25 8.10 13.59
C GLN A 128 -4.92 7.34 13.62
N ARG A 129 -3.90 7.87 12.96
CA ARG A 129 -2.58 7.21 12.86
C ARG A 129 -1.73 7.35 14.11
N ARG A 130 -1.90 8.46 14.82
CA ARG A 130 -1.01 8.91 15.90
C ARG A 130 -1.81 9.53 17.03
N ASP A 131 -1.18 9.56 18.20
CA ASP A 131 -1.73 10.23 19.38
C ASP A 131 -0.61 10.92 20.17
N THR A 132 -0.99 11.69 21.18
CA THR A 132 -0.09 12.30 22.14
C THR A 132 0.61 11.22 23.00
N PRO A 133 1.86 11.43 23.44
CA PRO A 133 2.59 10.48 24.27
C PRO A 133 1.86 10.13 25.58
N THR A 134 1.11 11.10 26.12
CA THR A 134 0.30 10.98 27.33
C THR A 134 -1.03 10.26 27.10
N SER A 135 -1.43 10.02 25.85
CA SER A 135 -2.67 9.33 25.56
C SER A 135 -2.63 7.89 26.09
N PRO A 136 -3.70 7.45 26.79
CA PRO A 136 -3.83 6.07 27.20
C PRO A 136 -4.06 5.14 25.99
N VAL A 137 -4.42 5.66 24.82
CA VAL A 137 -4.73 4.87 23.61
C VAL A 137 -3.44 4.38 22.94
N LYS A 138 -3.31 3.06 22.82
CA LYS A 138 -2.19 2.38 22.14
C LYS A 138 -2.61 1.55 20.93
N GLU A 139 -3.89 1.19 20.84
CA GLU A 139 -4.44 0.46 19.70
C GLU A 139 -5.83 1.00 19.33
N VAL A 140 -6.13 1.03 18.04
CA VAL A 140 -7.45 1.31 17.49
C VAL A 140 -7.93 0.08 16.73
N ARG A 141 -9.09 -0.46 17.11
CA ARG A 141 -9.76 -1.58 16.46
C ARG A 141 -11.00 -1.09 15.72
N LEU A 142 -11.05 -1.40 14.44
CA LEU A 142 -12.13 -1.01 13.54
C LEU A 142 -13.04 -2.21 13.31
N PHE A 143 -14.35 -2.06 13.52
CA PHE A 143 -15.32 -3.12 13.27
C PHE A 143 -16.24 -2.71 12.13
N TYR A 144 -16.29 -3.52 11.08
CA TYR A 144 -17.16 -3.31 9.92
C TYR A 144 -17.98 -4.56 9.64
N THR A 145 -19.15 -4.36 9.06
CA THR A 145 -19.92 -5.42 8.41
C THR A 145 -20.01 -5.09 6.94
N ILE A 146 -19.84 -6.08 6.07
CA ILE A 146 -20.00 -5.91 4.61
C ILE A 146 -21.14 -6.75 4.07
N LYS A 147 -21.76 -6.26 3.01
CA LYS A 147 -22.77 -6.96 2.23
C LYS A 147 -22.36 -6.93 0.77
N ALA A 148 -22.34 -8.09 0.13
CA ALA A 148 -21.94 -8.22 -1.26
C ALA A 148 -22.80 -9.27 -1.98
N ASP A 149 -23.22 -8.96 -3.21
CA ASP A 149 -24.03 -9.85 -4.06
C ASP A 149 -23.32 -10.21 -5.39
N GLY A 150 -22.05 -9.80 -5.53
CA GLY A 150 -21.23 -10.00 -6.73
C GLY A 150 -21.33 -8.88 -7.77
N LYS A 151 -22.35 -8.01 -7.67
CA LYS A 151 -22.50 -6.81 -8.51
C LYS A 151 -22.30 -5.52 -7.70
N SER A 152 -22.65 -5.56 -6.43
CA SER A 152 -22.49 -4.48 -5.47
C SER A 152 -21.69 -4.96 -4.26
N CYS A 153 -21.02 -4.01 -3.61
CA CYS A 153 -20.42 -4.21 -2.30
C CYS A 153 -20.67 -2.96 -1.46
N ALA A 154 -21.14 -3.15 -0.24
CA ALA A 154 -21.30 -2.07 0.72
C ALA A 154 -20.70 -2.48 2.06
N SER A 155 -20.26 -1.51 2.84
CA SER A 155 -19.71 -1.67 4.17
C SER A 155 -20.41 -0.73 5.14
N LYS A 156 -20.64 -1.22 6.34
CA LYS A 156 -21.21 -0.48 7.45
C LYS A 156 -20.20 -0.49 8.58
N HIS A 157 -19.79 0.69 9.01
CA HIS A 157 -18.99 0.84 10.23
C HIS A 157 -19.86 0.51 11.44
N VAL A 158 -19.44 -0.48 12.23
CA VAL A 158 -20.19 -0.96 13.39
C VAL A 158 -19.76 -0.22 14.65
N ARG A 159 -18.45 -0.16 14.90
CA ARG A 159 -17.85 0.59 16.00
C ARG A 159 -16.34 0.75 15.82
N THR A 160 -15.76 1.65 16.60
CA THR A 160 -14.31 1.79 16.78
C THR A 160 -13.98 1.66 18.26
N ASP A 161 -13.17 0.66 18.62
CA ASP A 161 -12.68 0.50 19.99
C ASP A 161 -11.26 1.08 20.10
N ARG A 162 -11.03 1.91 21.11
CA ARG A 162 -9.72 2.47 21.46
C ARG A 162 -9.21 1.77 22.71
N LEU A 163 -8.04 1.14 22.63
CA LEU A 163 -7.53 0.25 23.66
C LEU A 163 -6.27 0.80 24.30
N SER A 164 -6.09 0.48 25.58
CA SER A 164 -4.86 0.72 26.33
C SER A 164 -3.75 -0.24 25.96
N GLU A 165 -2.56 -0.02 26.51
CA GLU A 165 -1.42 -0.93 26.33
C GLU A 165 -1.71 -2.36 26.79
N LEU A 166 -2.56 -2.50 27.81
CA LEU A 166 -2.97 -3.80 28.38
C LEU A 166 -4.13 -4.44 27.60
N GLY A 167 -4.62 -3.80 26.53
CA GLY A 167 -5.74 -4.29 25.73
C GLY A 167 -7.12 -4.03 26.33
N ALA A 168 -7.22 -3.22 27.39
CA ALA A 168 -8.51 -2.79 27.94
C ALA A 168 -9.13 -1.73 27.02
N VAL A 169 -10.42 -1.84 26.75
CA VAL A 169 -11.17 -0.82 26.00
C VAL A 169 -11.30 0.44 26.86
N ILE A 170 -10.75 1.54 26.38
CA ILE A 170 -10.83 2.87 27.01
C ILE A 170 -12.09 3.60 26.54
N ASP A 171 -12.38 3.49 25.25
CA ASP A 171 -13.49 4.16 24.59
C ASP A 171 -13.99 3.30 23.43
N SER A 172 -15.30 3.36 23.18
CA SER A 172 -15.98 2.64 22.09
C SER A 172 -16.93 3.61 21.40
N GLU A 173 -16.53 4.07 20.22
CA GLU A 173 -17.32 4.96 19.39
C GLU A 173 -18.26 4.13 18.50
N PRO A 174 -19.59 4.28 18.61
CA PRO A 174 -20.52 3.57 17.74
C PRO A 174 -20.37 4.05 16.30
N GLY A 175 -20.47 3.12 15.34
CA GLY A 175 -20.45 3.44 13.92
C GLY A 175 -21.82 3.82 13.38
N SER A 176 -21.91 3.93 12.05
CA SER A 176 -23.16 4.24 11.36
C SER A 176 -24.20 3.12 11.53
N THR A 177 -25.45 3.48 11.78
CA THR A 177 -26.57 2.52 11.80
C THR A 177 -27.04 2.14 10.38
N GLN A 178 -26.70 2.94 9.37
CA GLN A 178 -27.18 2.80 7.99
C GLN A 178 -26.07 2.31 7.05
N TRP A 179 -26.46 1.50 6.07
CA TRP A 179 -25.61 1.20 4.92
C TRP A 179 -25.43 2.48 4.10
N PRO A 180 -24.21 2.75 3.58
CA PRO A 180 -24.05 3.81 2.61
C PRO A 180 -24.95 3.54 1.41
N ALA A 181 -25.56 4.59 0.86
CA ALA A 181 -26.33 4.46 -0.37
C ALA A 181 -25.39 3.90 -1.45
N VAL A 182 -25.78 2.76 -2.04
CA VAL A 182 -25.07 2.23 -3.20
C VAL A 182 -25.48 3.12 -4.37
N ASP A 183 -24.64 4.09 -4.72
CA ASP A 183 -24.83 4.82 -5.96
C ASP A 183 -24.73 3.80 -7.09
N ALA A 184 -25.85 3.58 -7.79
CA ALA A 184 -25.88 2.74 -8.96
C ALA A 184 -24.86 3.30 -9.96
N GLN A 185 -23.77 2.56 -10.18
CA GLN A 185 -22.78 2.92 -11.19
C GLN A 185 -23.54 3.11 -12.51
N PRO A 186 -23.46 4.29 -13.16
CA PRO A 186 -24.17 4.51 -14.41
C PRO A 186 -23.77 3.41 -15.38
N SER A 187 -24.74 2.61 -15.81
CA SER A 187 -24.54 1.70 -16.93
C SER A 187 -23.92 2.52 -18.05
N ALA A 188 -22.73 2.13 -18.51
CA ALA A 188 -22.13 2.75 -19.67
C ALA A 188 -23.20 2.81 -20.78
N PRO A 189 -23.41 3.97 -21.44
CA PRO A 189 -24.36 4.04 -22.53
C PRO A 189 -23.98 2.95 -23.52
N ALA A 190 -24.97 2.12 -23.87
CA ALA A 190 -24.82 1.11 -24.90
C ALA A 190 -24.20 1.82 -26.11
N ALA A 191 -23.03 1.35 -26.55
CA ALA A 191 -22.45 1.80 -27.79
C ALA A 191 -23.48 1.50 -28.88
N ASP A 192 -24.18 2.53 -29.35
CA ASP A 192 -24.99 2.46 -30.55
C ASP A 192 -24.11 1.84 -31.64
N ALA A 193 -24.62 0.78 -32.25
CA ALA A 193 -23.95 0.07 -33.32
C ALA A 193 -23.55 1.08 -34.40
N ALA A 194 -22.25 1.38 -34.46
CA ALA A 194 -21.69 2.17 -35.54
C ALA A 194 -22.00 1.46 -36.84
N ALA A 195 -22.80 2.13 -37.68
CA ALA A 195 -23.06 1.70 -39.05
C ALA A 195 -21.72 1.47 -39.78
N PRO A 196 -21.66 0.48 -40.69
CA PRO A 196 -20.43 0.16 -41.40
C PRO A 196 -19.93 1.37 -42.21
N PRO A 197 -18.59 1.60 -42.29
CA PRO A 197 -18.03 2.69 -43.06
C PRO A 197 -18.31 2.48 -44.57
N PRO A 198 -18.61 3.55 -45.33
CA PRO A 198 -18.77 3.45 -46.78
C PRO A 198 -17.43 3.07 -47.45
N PRO A 199 -17.49 2.38 -48.62
CA PRO A 199 -16.31 1.86 -49.30
C PRO A 199 -15.36 2.97 -49.77
N SER A 200 -14.06 2.70 -49.61
CA SER A 200 -12.96 3.57 -50.01
C SER A 200 -12.88 3.75 -51.53
N SER A 201 -12.93 5.00 -51.98
CA SER A 201 -12.56 5.40 -53.34
C SER A 201 -11.03 5.47 -53.45
N SER A 202 -10.47 4.69 -54.35
CA SER A 202 -9.04 4.71 -54.72
C SER A 202 -8.65 5.99 -55.51
N PRO A 203 -7.36 6.35 -55.59
CA PRO A 203 -6.90 7.69 -55.94
C PRO A 203 -6.60 7.87 -57.44
N PRO A 204 -6.55 9.11 -57.96
CA PRO A 204 -5.84 9.41 -59.18
C PRO A 204 -4.40 9.85 -58.89
N ALA A 205 -3.49 9.28 -59.68
CA ALA A 205 -2.07 9.59 -59.74
C ALA A 205 -1.77 10.87 -60.53
N ALA A 206 -0.49 11.30 -60.44
CA ALA A 206 0.28 12.26 -61.26
C ALA A 206 0.52 13.60 -60.56
N SER A 207 1.68 14.27 -60.66
CA SER A 207 3.05 13.93 -61.03
C SER A 207 3.84 15.23 -60.85
N ALA A 208 5.08 15.11 -60.37
CA ALA A 208 6.22 16.02 -60.55
C ALA A 208 6.12 17.51 -60.11
N VAL A 209 7.12 17.94 -59.34
CA VAL A 209 8.23 18.82 -59.80
C VAL A 209 8.93 19.38 -58.54
N ALA A 210 10.20 19.03 -58.36
CA ALA A 210 11.18 19.87 -57.67
C ALA A 210 11.80 20.83 -58.71
N PRO A 211 12.21 22.06 -58.38
CA PRO A 211 13.55 22.22 -57.78
C PRO A 211 13.81 23.46 -56.89
N ASN A 212 14.87 23.30 -56.08
CA ASN A 212 15.95 24.23 -55.75
C ASN A 212 15.85 25.38 -54.71
N ARG A 213 16.84 25.28 -53.80
CA ARG A 213 17.77 26.31 -53.26
C ARG A 213 17.28 27.32 -52.22
N GLY A 214 17.92 27.24 -51.05
CA GLY A 214 18.09 28.36 -50.11
C GLY A 214 18.82 27.96 -48.83
N SER A 215 20.12 28.24 -48.78
CA SER A 215 21.03 28.40 -47.61
C SER A 215 20.43 29.23 -46.45
N LEU A 216 20.88 29.30 -45.19
CA LEU A 216 22.12 29.09 -44.41
C LEU A 216 21.68 29.02 -42.89
N PRO A 217 22.59 28.79 -41.92
CA PRO A 217 22.30 28.44 -40.52
C PRO A 217 22.32 29.64 -39.57
N GLU A 218 21.68 29.52 -38.39
CA GLU A 218 22.13 30.07 -37.10
C GLU A 218 21.02 29.89 -36.04
N GLY A 219 21.41 29.66 -34.78
CA GLY A 219 20.47 29.67 -33.66
C GLY A 219 20.84 28.76 -32.51
N THR A 220 22.01 28.98 -31.91
CA THR A 220 22.32 28.56 -30.54
C THR A 220 21.17 28.96 -29.60
N SER A 221 20.56 28.00 -28.92
CA SER A 221 19.76 28.28 -27.72
C SER A 221 20.34 27.52 -26.54
N ALA A 222 20.85 28.32 -25.60
CA ALA A 222 21.18 27.91 -24.27
C ALA A 222 19.90 27.53 -23.50
N CYS A 223 19.97 26.43 -22.77
CA CYS A 223 19.22 26.20 -21.53
C CYS A 223 20.21 25.46 -20.62
N GLY A 224 20.74 26.09 -19.57
CA GLY A 224 19.93 26.69 -18.51
C GLY A 224 19.96 25.69 -17.36
N THR A 225 21.10 25.66 -16.67
CA THR A 225 21.30 24.95 -15.41
C THR A 225 20.25 25.38 -14.40
N CYS A 226 19.31 24.47 -14.09
CA CYS A 226 18.55 24.54 -12.85
C CYS A 226 19.05 23.43 -11.94
N ALA A 227 19.84 23.86 -10.96
CA ALA A 227 20.31 23.10 -9.84
C ALA A 227 19.13 22.38 -9.15
N ALA A 228 19.15 21.05 -9.16
CA ALA A 228 18.39 20.27 -8.20
C ALA A 228 19.01 20.52 -6.81
N GLY A 229 18.36 21.37 -6.02
CA GLY A 229 18.68 21.58 -4.62
C GLY A 229 18.52 20.29 -3.84
N ALA A 230 19.60 19.53 -3.72
CA ALA A 230 19.71 18.46 -2.75
C ALA A 230 19.87 19.08 -1.35
N HIS A 231 18.78 19.30 -0.64
CA HIS A 231 18.84 19.32 0.83
C HIS A 231 18.93 17.87 1.32
N ALA A 232 20.11 17.28 1.16
CA ALA A 232 20.51 16.15 1.97
C ALA A 232 21.03 16.73 3.28
N ASP A 233 20.23 16.63 4.35
CA ASP A 233 20.69 16.95 5.70
C ASP A 233 21.95 16.13 6.02
N ASP A 234 23.10 16.81 6.10
CA ASP A 234 24.46 16.32 6.37
C ASP A 234 24.61 15.56 7.71
N ARG A 235 23.53 15.37 8.47
CA ARG A 235 23.54 14.67 9.76
C ARG A 235 23.57 13.15 9.62
N TYR A 236 23.23 12.59 8.46
CA TYR A 236 23.25 11.13 8.24
C TYR A 236 24.57 10.61 7.65
N ALA A 237 25.35 11.47 6.98
CA ALA A 237 26.67 11.09 6.47
C ALA A 237 27.67 10.86 7.62
N ALA A 238 27.60 11.66 8.67
CA ALA A 238 28.47 11.51 9.84
C ALA A 238 28.24 10.19 10.60
N TRP A 239 26.99 9.73 10.71
CA TRP A 239 26.67 8.47 11.40
C TRP A 239 27.09 7.22 10.60
N LEU A 240 27.00 7.26 9.27
CA LEU A 240 27.42 6.14 8.43
C LEU A 240 28.96 5.97 8.42
N VAL A 241 29.71 7.07 8.52
CA VAL A 241 31.18 7.02 8.66
C VAL A 241 31.59 6.49 10.05
N LEU A 242 30.89 6.88 11.11
CA LEU A 242 31.16 6.39 12.48
C LEU A 242 30.84 4.89 12.66
N LEU A 243 29.74 4.40 12.06
CA LEU A 243 29.41 2.97 12.10
C LEU A 243 30.36 2.14 11.23
N GLY A 244 30.80 2.66 10.08
CA GLY A 244 31.84 2.02 9.26
C GLY A 244 33.17 1.86 9.99
N ALA A 245 33.58 2.88 10.77
CA ALA A 245 34.81 2.85 11.55
C ALA A 245 34.76 1.85 12.73
N LEU A 246 33.60 1.68 13.39
CA LEU A 246 33.40 0.71 14.47
C LEU A 246 33.43 -0.74 13.98
N VAL A 247 32.85 -1.03 12.81
CA VAL A 247 32.88 -2.38 12.23
C VAL A 247 34.29 -2.75 11.75
N TRP A 248 35.07 -1.78 11.25
CA TRP A 248 36.43 -2.04 10.79
C TRP A 248 37.45 -2.20 11.92
N THR A 249 37.29 -1.47 13.03
CA THR A 249 38.16 -1.64 14.22
C THR A 249 37.86 -2.92 15.00
N GLY A 250 36.58 -3.33 15.11
CA GLY A 250 36.21 -4.61 15.73
C GLY A 250 36.76 -5.84 14.99
N ARG A 251 36.82 -5.81 13.66
CA ARG A 251 37.41 -6.90 12.85
C ARG A 251 38.92 -7.03 13.01
N ARG A 252 39.65 -5.95 13.32
CA ARG A 252 41.10 -6.01 13.57
C ARG A 252 41.46 -6.47 14.98
N ALA A 253 40.57 -6.30 15.97
CA ALA A 253 40.80 -6.76 17.33
C ALA A 253 40.70 -8.29 17.45
N LEU A 254 39.80 -8.94 16.70
CA LEU A 254 39.63 -10.40 16.71
C LEU A 254 40.73 -11.16 15.95
N ALA A 255 41.51 -10.50 15.08
CA ALA A 255 42.60 -11.13 14.35
C ALA A 255 43.94 -11.16 15.10
N ARG A 256 44.05 -10.54 16.29
CA ARG A 256 45.27 -10.52 17.12
C ARG A 256 45.14 -11.22 18.47
N GLY A 257 43.97 -11.74 18.81
CA GLY A 257 43.72 -12.50 20.04
C GLY A 257 43.61 -14.00 19.78
N GLY A 258 44.66 -14.61 19.25
CA GLY A 258 44.80 -16.07 19.19
C GLY A 258 45.84 -16.51 20.22
N PHE A 259 45.37 -17.15 21.30
CA PHE A 259 46.11 -18.19 22.01
C PHE A 259 45.80 -19.52 21.33
#